data_AF-A0A4P9Y6W4-F1
#
_entry.id   AF-A0A4P9Y6W4-F1
#
_cell.length_a   1.000
_cell.length_b   1.000
_cell.length_c   1.000
_cell.angle_alpha   90.00
_cell.angle_beta   90.00
_cell.angle_gamma   90.00
#
_symmetry.space_group_name_H-M   'P 1'
#
loop_
_entity.id
_entity.type
_entity.pdbx_description
1 polymer ?
#
loop_
_entity_poly.entity_id
_entity_poly.type
_entity_poly.pdbx_seq_one_letter_code
_entity_poly.pdbx_strand_id
1 'polypeptide(L)'
;TERSRLSGTTMDLVAVMGKSLGGEGFSPYVEPLGGAVMRLCGRTNRVFSSRAQKTLIGLLQDTQLPSFLPLLCDGLKEKSKLMRLGVAEPLRIGMEIWSKGEVERDVVVLEDVLVHGVQDPAPDVRVKCRATFTLYAAMFPDRQERYVIANKKGVRARLFKRTNE
;
A
#
# COMPACT_ATOMS: atom_id res chain seq x y z
N THR A 1 11.22 6.12 25.67
CA THR A 1 10.34 6.95 26.53
C THR A 1 9.01 6.24 26.71
N GLU A 2 8.23 6.58 27.74
CA GLU A 2 6.91 5.97 27.99
C GLU A 2 5.97 6.09 26.78
N ARG A 3 6.01 7.22 26.08
CA ARG A 3 5.26 7.44 24.83
C ARG A 3 5.56 6.40 23.76
N SER A 4 6.80 5.94 23.62
CA SER A 4 7.18 4.87 22.68
C SER A 4 6.65 3.50 23.08
N ARG A 5 6.58 3.23 24.39
CA ARG A 5 5.99 1.98 24.90
C ARG A 5 4.49 1.98 24.67
N LEU A 6 3.81 3.06 25.02
CA LEU A 6 2.37 3.23 24.81
C LEU A 6 1.98 3.06 23.34
N SER A 7 2.64 3.76 22.42
CA SER A 7 2.37 3.61 20.99
C SER A 7 2.60 2.18 20.48
N GLY A 8 3.59 1.48 21.07
CA GLY A 8 3.86 0.09 20.77
C GLY A 8 2.69 -0.80 21.17
N THR A 9 2.26 -0.70 22.43
CA THR A 9 1.13 -1.46 22.97
C THR A 9 -0.18 -1.14 22.24
N THR A 10 -0.41 0.13 21.85
CA THR A 10 -1.58 0.51 21.05
C THR A 10 -1.56 -0.14 19.67
N MET A 11 -0.40 -0.20 18.98
CA MET A 11 -0.30 -0.90 17.70
C MET A 11 -0.54 -2.42 17.85
N ASP A 12 -0.05 -3.01 18.93
CA ASP A 12 -0.27 -4.43 19.23
C ASP A 12 -1.76 -4.71 19.48
N LEU A 13 -2.47 -3.83 20.20
CA LEU A 13 -3.92 -3.90 20.38
C LEU A 13 -4.67 -3.80 19.05
N VAL A 14 -4.31 -2.85 18.18
CA VAL A 14 -4.94 -2.69 16.86
C VAL A 14 -4.75 -3.95 16.00
N ALA A 15 -3.56 -4.56 16.03
CA ALA A 15 -3.32 -5.83 15.34
C ALA A 15 -4.23 -6.94 15.87
N VAL A 16 -4.34 -7.07 17.20
CA VAL A 16 -5.22 -8.06 17.83
C VAL A 16 -6.69 -7.80 17.49
N MET A 17 -7.12 -6.54 17.40
CA MET A 17 -8.47 -6.18 16.97
C MET A 17 -8.74 -6.64 15.55
N GLY A 18 -7.84 -6.37 14.60
CA GLY A 18 -7.99 -6.84 13.22
C GLY A 18 -8.14 -8.36 13.14
N LYS A 19 -7.28 -9.08 13.86
CA LYS A 19 -7.32 -10.55 13.93
C LYS A 19 -8.59 -11.10 14.59
N SER A 20 -9.07 -10.47 15.66
CA SER A 20 -10.18 -11.00 16.46
C SER A 20 -11.55 -10.64 15.89
N LEU A 21 -11.67 -9.47 15.25
CA LEU A 21 -12.91 -8.98 14.66
C LEU A 21 -13.10 -9.45 13.21
N GLY A 22 -12.02 -9.83 12.53
CA GLY A 22 -12.03 -10.18 11.11
C GLY A 22 -12.40 -9.00 10.22
N GLY A 23 -12.71 -9.28 8.95
CA GLY A 23 -13.06 -8.26 7.96
C GLY A 23 -14.29 -7.44 8.34
N GLU A 24 -15.44 -8.09 8.53
CA GLU A 24 -16.71 -7.37 8.79
C GLU A 24 -16.66 -6.53 10.07
N GLY A 25 -16.11 -7.09 11.15
CA GLY A 25 -16.02 -6.39 12.43
C GLY A 25 -14.98 -5.26 12.44
N PHE A 26 -13.90 -5.38 11.65
CA PHE A 26 -12.88 -4.34 11.56
C PHE A 26 -13.20 -3.23 10.55
N SER A 27 -14.13 -3.46 9.63
CA SER A 27 -14.49 -2.51 8.55
C SER A 27 -14.69 -1.05 9.02
N PRO A 28 -15.43 -0.77 10.12
CA PRO A 28 -15.63 0.59 10.62
C PRO A 28 -14.35 1.28 11.12
N TYR A 29 -13.29 0.50 11.36
CA TYR A 29 -12.05 0.96 11.98
C TYR A 29 -10.91 1.17 10.96
N VAL A 30 -11.13 0.86 9.69
CA VAL A 30 -10.10 1.02 8.64
C VAL A 30 -9.62 2.45 8.55
N GLU A 31 -10.52 3.42 8.51
CA GLU A 31 -10.15 4.83 8.45
C GLU A 31 -9.54 5.35 9.78
N PRO A 32 -10.21 5.22 10.94
CA PRO A 32 -9.68 5.80 12.18
C PRO A 32 -8.45 5.07 12.71
N LEU A 33 -8.41 3.74 12.69
CA LEU A 33 -7.28 2.95 13.21
C LEU A 33 -6.26 2.63 12.12
N GLY A 34 -6.72 2.09 10.98
CA GLY A 34 -5.84 1.80 9.84
C GLY A 34 -5.14 3.06 9.33
N GLY A 35 -5.87 4.17 9.18
CA GLY A 35 -5.30 5.47 8.80
C GLY A 35 -4.32 6.04 9.83
N ALA A 36 -4.58 5.83 11.13
CA ALA A 36 -3.63 6.23 12.17
C ALA A 36 -2.32 5.42 12.10
N VAL A 37 -2.42 4.09 11.93
CA VAL A 37 -1.24 3.22 11.74
C VAL A 37 -0.49 3.61 10.46
N MET A 38 -1.19 3.88 9.37
CA MET A 38 -0.60 4.32 8.12
C MET A 38 0.24 5.58 8.31
N ARG A 39 -0.30 6.61 8.98
CA ARG A 39 0.45 7.86 9.26
C ARG A 39 1.71 7.64 10.11
N LEU A 40 1.76 6.60 10.94
CA LEU A 40 2.94 6.26 11.71
C LEU A 40 4.08 5.68 10.84
N CYS A 41 3.76 5.13 9.67
CA CYS A 41 4.76 4.64 8.72
C CYS A 41 5.65 5.76 8.19
N GLY A 42 5.13 7.00 8.11
CA GLY A 42 5.87 8.19 7.66
C GLY A 42 6.80 8.83 8.71
N ARG A 43 6.88 8.29 9.94
CA ARG A 43 7.72 8.85 11.01
C ARG A 43 9.20 8.55 10.78
N THR A 44 10.06 9.49 11.16
CA THR A 44 11.53 9.38 11.04
C THR A 44 12.14 8.31 11.95
N ASN A 45 11.46 7.96 13.06
CA ASN A 45 11.94 6.92 13.95
C ASN A 45 11.69 5.53 13.34
N ARG A 46 12.77 4.86 12.93
CA ARG A 46 12.75 3.54 12.28
C ARG A 46 12.03 2.46 13.08
N VAL A 47 12.10 2.50 14.41
CA VAL A 47 11.42 1.50 15.27
C VAL A 47 9.90 1.66 15.13
N PHE A 48 9.41 2.90 15.10
CA PHE A 48 8.00 3.19 14.95
C PHE A 48 7.50 2.89 13.54
N SER A 49 8.20 3.39 12.52
CA SER A 49 7.76 3.19 11.13
C SER A 49 7.82 1.72 10.72
N SER A 50 8.83 0.97 11.16
CA SER A 50 8.90 -0.48 10.91
C SER A 50 7.79 -1.23 11.63
N ARG A 51 7.49 -0.89 12.89
CA ARG A 51 6.37 -1.52 13.62
C ARG A 51 5.03 -1.20 12.97
N ALA A 52 4.80 0.07 12.64
CA ALA A 52 3.57 0.51 11.99
C ALA A 52 3.33 -0.20 10.66
N GLN A 53 4.37 -0.33 9.82
CA GLN A 53 4.25 -1.06 8.56
C GLN A 53 3.91 -2.53 8.79
N LYS A 54 4.54 -3.19 9.77
CA LYS A 54 4.20 -4.58 10.14
C LYS A 54 2.76 -4.71 10.62
N THR A 55 2.29 -3.80 11.47
CA THR A 55 0.90 -3.76 11.93
C THR A 55 -0.07 -3.57 10.76
N LEU A 56 0.24 -2.65 9.83
CA LEU A 56 -0.60 -2.40 8.67
C LEU A 56 -0.69 -3.62 7.74
N ILE A 57 0.43 -4.33 7.54
CA ILE A 57 0.45 -5.59 6.79
C ILE A 57 -0.37 -6.67 7.49
N GLY A 58 -0.23 -6.82 8.81
CA GLY A 58 -1.03 -7.76 9.59
C GLY A 58 -2.52 -7.48 9.47
N LEU A 59 -2.93 -6.20 9.59
CA LEU A 59 -4.33 -5.81 9.38
C LEU A 59 -4.84 -6.20 8.00
N LEU A 60 -4.06 -5.98 6.94
CA LEU A 60 -4.43 -6.39 5.58
C LEU A 60 -4.63 -7.90 5.46
N GLN A 61 -3.70 -8.68 6.03
CA GLN A 61 -3.74 -10.14 5.97
C GLN A 61 -4.89 -10.74 6.78
N ASP A 62 -5.14 -10.19 7.97
CA ASP A 62 -6.16 -10.69 8.90
C ASP A 62 -7.57 -10.26 8.51
N THR A 63 -7.73 -9.05 7.95
CA THR A 63 -9.06 -8.50 7.62
C THR A 63 -9.43 -8.62 6.15
N GLN A 64 -8.43 -8.67 5.26
CA GLN A 64 -8.58 -8.71 3.80
C GLN A 64 -9.46 -7.59 3.21
N LEU A 65 -9.62 -6.48 3.94
CA LEU A 65 -10.56 -5.43 3.56
C LEU A 65 -10.07 -4.58 2.38
N PRO A 66 -10.82 -4.49 1.26
CA PRO A 66 -10.45 -3.64 0.12
C PRO A 66 -10.49 -2.15 0.43
N SER A 67 -11.21 -1.73 1.48
CA SER A 67 -11.28 -0.32 1.91
C SER A 67 -9.94 0.27 2.34
N PHE A 68 -8.89 -0.55 2.53
CA PHE A 68 -7.52 -0.05 2.69
C PHE A 68 -6.91 0.45 1.38
N LEU A 69 -7.39 0.02 0.21
CA LEU A 69 -6.85 0.42 -1.09
C LEU A 69 -6.79 1.95 -1.29
N PRO A 70 -7.90 2.71 -1.15
CA PRO A 70 -7.85 4.16 -1.30
C PRO A 70 -6.93 4.82 -0.26
N LEU A 71 -6.95 4.33 0.98
CA LEU A 71 -6.10 4.83 2.06
C LEU A 71 -4.61 4.68 1.71
N LEU A 72 -4.19 3.51 1.22
CA LEU A 72 -2.81 3.24 0.82
C LEU A 72 -2.40 4.05 -0.42
N CYS A 73 -3.34 4.25 -1.36
CA CYS A 73 -3.11 5.11 -2.52
C CYS A 73 -2.84 6.56 -2.08
N ASP A 74 -3.60 7.08 -1.11
CA ASP A 74 -3.37 8.43 -0.57
C ASP A 74 -1.99 8.54 0.10
N GLY A 75 -1.59 7.51 0.86
CA GLY A 75 -0.24 7.44 1.42
C GLY A 75 0.87 7.44 0.36
N LEU A 76 0.61 6.92 -0.83
CA LEU A 76 1.58 6.89 -1.93
C LEU A 76 1.64 8.23 -2.68
N LYS A 77 0.60 9.08 -2.57
CA LYS A 77 0.58 10.45 -3.11
C LYS A 77 1.30 11.48 -2.22
N GLU A 78 1.63 11.09 -0.98
CA GLU A 78 2.23 11.99 0.00
C GLU A 78 3.63 12.50 -0.40
N LYS A 79 3.93 13.76 -0.04
CA LYS A 79 5.25 14.37 -0.34
C LYS A 79 6.39 13.68 0.42
N SER A 80 6.08 13.10 1.59
CA SER A 80 7.05 12.41 2.44
C SER A 80 7.52 11.10 1.80
N LYS A 81 8.82 11.01 1.50
CA LYS A 81 9.47 9.76 1.04
C LYS A 81 9.20 8.60 2.00
N LEU A 82 9.26 8.86 3.31
CA LEU A 82 9.06 7.82 4.33
C LEU A 82 7.63 7.27 4.30
N MET A 83 6.65 8.15 4.08
CA MET A 83 5.26 7.74 3.96
C MET A 83 5.04 6.84 2.74
N ARG A 84 5.50 7.30 1.56
CA ARG A 84 5.39 6.53 0.32
C ARG A 84 6.07 5.17 0.43
N LEU A 85 7.28 5.12 1.00
CA LEU A 85 7.99 3.87 1.26
C LEU A 85 7.24 2.97 2.26
N GLY A 86 6.65 3.57 3.29
CA GLY A 86 5.88 2.90 4.32
C GLY A 86 4.64 2.20 3.79
N VAL A 87 3.97 2.77 2.79
CA VAL A 87 2.71 2.21 2.23
C VAL A 87 2.89 1.40 0.96
N ALA A 88 4.00 1.55 0.23
CA ALA A 88 4.21 0.84 -1.03
C ALA A 88 4.23 -0.70 -0.87
N GLU A 89 4.80 -1.22 0.21
CA GLU A 89 4.78 -2.67 0.49
C GLU A 89 3.40 -3.16 0.95
N PRO A 90 2.71 -2.50 1.91
CA PRO A 90 1.32 -2.83 2.22
C PRO A 90 0.41 -2.83 1.00
N LEU A 91 0.53 -1.87 0.07
CA LEU A 91 -0.27 -1.84 -1.14
C LEU A 91 0.00 -3.06 -2.04
N ARG A 92 1.26 -3.45 -2.20
CA ARG A 92 1.65 -4.65 -2.93
C ARG A 92 1.01 -5.91 -2.33
N ILE A 93 1.05 -6.04 -1.01
CA ILE A 93 0.47 -7.16 -0.28
C ILE A 93 -1.06 -7.16 -0.42
N GLY A 94 -1.71 -6.00 -0.31
CA GLY A 94 -3.15 -5.87 -0.57
C GLY A 94 -3.53 -6.40 -1.96
N MET A 95 -2.75 -6.06 -2.99
CA MET A 95 -2.98 -6.56 -4.35
C MET A 95 -2.78 -8.08 -4.53
N GLU A 96 -2.06 -8.75 -3.62
CA GLU A 96 -1.97 -10.22 -3.60
C GLU A 96 -3.18 -10.88 -2.94
N ILE A 97 -3.90 -10.13 -2.09
CA ILE A 97 -5.01 -10.62 -1.27
C ILE A 97 -6.35 -10.35 -1.96
N TRP A 98 -6.54 -9.14 -2.48
CA TRP A 98 -7.83 -8.71 -3.02
C TRP A 98 -8.13 -9.31 -4.39
N SER A 99 -9.40 -9.62 -4.62
CA SER A 99 -9.92 -10.07 -5.90
C SER A 99 -10.08 -8.90 -6.88
N LYS A 100 -10.23 -9.24 -8.17
CA LYS A 100 -10.45 -8.25 -9.23
C LYS A 100 -11.65 -7.33 -8.95
N GLY A 101 -12.80 -7.89 -8.55
CA GLY A 101 -14.02 -7.11 -8.31
C GLY A 101 -13.89 -6.14 -7.13
N GLU A 102 -13.06 -6.48 -6.14
CA GLU A 102 -12.78 -5.63 -4.98
C GLU A 102 -11.90 -4.43 -5.34
N VAL A 103 -10.89 -4.64 -6.19
CA VAL A 103 -9.98 -3.59 -6.65
C VAL A 103 -10.64 -2.71 -7.73
N GLU A 104 -11.57 -3.26 -8.51
CA GLU A 104 -12.19 -2.59 -9.67
C GLU A 104 -12.88 -1.27 -9.30
N ARG A 105 -13.37 -1.12 -8.07
CA ARG A 105 -13.98 0.13 -7.58
C ARG A 105 -13.00 1.30 -7.61
N ASP A 106 -11.77 1.09 -7.17
CA ASP A 106 -10.76 2.14 -6.99
C ASP A 106 -9.59 2.03 -7.99
N VAL A 107 -9.76 1.21 -9.02
CA VAL A 107 -8.73 0.87 -10.00
C VAL A 107 -8.17 2.10 -10.73
N VAL A 108 -8.98 3.14 -10.97
CA VAL A 108 -8.51 4.39 -11.60
C VAL A 108 -7.54 5.15 -10.68
N VAL A 109 -7.82 5.15 -9.37
CA VAL A 109 -6.95 5.76 -8.36
C VAL A 109 -5.67 4.95 -8.23
N LEU A 110 -5.77 3.62 -8.22
CA LEU A 110 -4.62 2.71 -8.22
C LEU A 110 -3.73 2.94 -9.45
N GLU A 111 -4.31 3.00 -10.64
CA GLU A 111 -3.64 3.31 -11.89
C GLU A 111 -2.85 4.62 -11.79
N ASP A 112 -3.49 5.72 -11.34
CA ASP A 112 -2.84 7.02 -11.16
C ASP A 112 -1.61 6.95 -10.24
N VAL A 113 -1.75 6.32 -9.06
CA VAL A 113 -0.63 6.24 -8.11
C VAL A 113 0.50 5.35 -8.61
N LEU A 114 0.20 4.28 -9.37
CA LEU A 114 1.23 3.42 -9.94
C LEU A 114 2.03 4.14 -11.02
N VAL A 115 1.44 5.07 -11.80
CA VAL A 115 2.18 5.84 -12.84
C VAL A 115 3.30 6.61 -12.17
N HIS A 116 2.93 7.29 -11.08
CA HIS A 116 3.82 8.13 -10.32
C HIS A 116 4.82 7.29 -9.52
N GLY A 117 4.36 6.21 -8.89
CA GLY A 117 5.16 5.31 -8.07
C GLY A 117 6.30 4.63 -8.82
N VAL A 118 6.09 4.20 -10.07
CA VAL A 118 7.17 3.57 -10.88
C VAL A 118 8.22 4.57 -11.36
N GLN A 119 7.92 5.87 -11.25
CA GLN A 119 8.80 7.00 -11.56
C GLN A 119 9.27 7.74 -10.30
N ASP A 120 8.94 7.25 -9.11
CA ASP A 120 9.25 7.91 -7.84
C ASP A 120 10.74 8.28 -7.74
N PRO A 121 11.11 9.45 -7.17
CA PRO A 121 12.51 9.77 -6.91
C PRO A 121 13.25 8.70 -6.09
N ALA A 122 12.57 8.02 -5.17
CA ALA A 122 13.14 6.99 -4.31
C ALA A 122 13.19 5.62 -5.01
N PRO A 123 14.38 4.99 -5.18
CA PRO A 123 14.50 3.68 -5.83
C PRO A 123 13.64 2.58 -5.20
N ASP A 124 13.59 2.52 -3.88
CA ASP A 124 12.85 1.48 -3.15
C ASP A 124 11.35 1.56 -3.42
N VAL A 125 10.78 2.77 -3.48
CA VAL A 125 9.37 2.98 -3.83
C VAL A 125 9.11 2.47 -5.25
N ARG A 126 10.00 2.80 -6.21
CA ARG A 126 9.85 2.33 -7.59
C ARG A 126 9.87 0.81 -7.69
N VAL A 127 10.73 0.13 -6.94
CA VAL A 127 10.81 -1.35 -6.93
C VAL A 127 9.47 -1.94 -6.49
N LYS A 128 8.91 -1.46 -5.39
CA LYS A 128 7.62 -1.93 -4.87
C LYS A 128 6.44 -1.60 -5.78
N CYS A 129 6.42 -0.41 -6.37
CA CYS A 129 5.38 -0.02 -7.32
C CYS A 129 5.44 -0.83 -8.61
N ARG A 130 6.64 -1.21 -9.10
CA ARG A 130 6.76 -2.11 -10.26
C ARG A 130 6.22 -3.50 -9.96
N ALA A 131 6.53 -4.05 -8.79
CA ALA A 131 5.98 -5.34 -8.36
C ALA A 131 4.44 -5.27 -8.25
N THR A 132 3.92 -4.19 -7.67
CA THR A 132 2.47 -3.94 -7.57
C THR A 132 1.83 -3.81 -8.96
N PHE A 133 2.51 -3.13 -9.90
CA PHE A 133 2.04 -3.02 -11.28
C PHE A 133 1.95 -4.37 -11.98
N THR A 134 2.88 -5.30 -11.74
CA THR A 134 2.80 -6.66 -12.29
C THR A 134 1.53 -7.38 -11.83
N LEU A 135 1.17 -7.25 -10.55
CA LEU A 135 -0.08 -7.83 -10.02
C LEU A 135 -1.31 -7.18 -10.65
N TYR A 136 -1.32 -5.84 -10.73
CA TYR A 136 -2.37 -5.09 -11.42
C TYR A 136 -2.52 -5.52 -12.90
N ALA A 137 -1.41 -5.64 -13.63
CA ALA A 137 -1.40 -6.02 -15.04
C ALA A 137 -1.96 -7.43 -15.27
N ALA A 138 -1.65 -8.38 -14.37
CA ALA A 138 -2.22 -9.72 -14.40
C ALA A 138 -3.73 -9.70 -14.09
N MET A 139 -4.18 -8.82 -13.20
CA MET A 139 -5.58 -8.69 -12.78
C MET A 139 -6.45 -7.95 -13.82
N PHE A 140 -5.89 -6.98 -14.54
CA PHE A 140 -6.57 -6.11 -15.50
C PHE A 140 -5.83 -5.99 -16.85
N PRO A 141 -5.67 -7.10 -17.61
CA PRO A 141 -4.91 -7.09 -18.87
C PRO A 141 -5.45 -6.08 -19.90
N ASP A 142 -6.77 -5.95 -20.04
CA ASP A 142 -7.41 -5.01 -20.97
C ASP A 142 -7.13 -3.54 -20.64
N ARG A 143 -6.96 -3.24 -19.35
CA ARG A 143 -6.68 -1.90 -18.85
C ARG A 143 -5.19 -1.59 -18.93
N GLN A 144 -4.33 -2.60 -18.76
CA GLN A 144 -2.89 -2.46 -18.90
C GLN A 144 -2.51 -1.89 -20.28
N GLU A 145 -3.09 -2.41 -21.37
CA GLU A 145 -2.77 -1.92 -22.71
C GLU A 145 -3.13 -0.45 -22.88
N ARG A 146 -4.35 -0.07 -22.49
CA ARG A 146 -4.82 1.33 -22.51
C ARG A 146 -3.92 2.24 -21.66
N TYR A 147 -3.53 1.76 -20.49
CA TYR A 147 -2.70 2.49 -19.54
C TYR A 147 -1.26 2.69 -20.02
N VAL A 148 -0.65 1.68 -20.64
CA VAL A 148 0.69 1.76 -21.25
C VAL A 148 0.69 2.66 -22.49
N ILE A 149 -0.41 2.71 -23.24
CA ILE A 149 -0.58 3.60 -24.39
C ILE A 149 -0.75 5.06 -23.94
N ALA A 150 -1.53 5.29 -22.88
CA ALA A 150 -1.80 6.63 -22.37
C ALA A 150 -0.57 7.28 -21.69
N ASN A 151 0.30 6.48 -21.06
CA ASN A 151 1.45 6.98 -20.31
C ASN A 151 2.76 6.93 -21.13
N LYS A 152 3.34 8.12 -21.38
CA LYS A 152 4.52 8.42 -22.23
C LYS A 152 5.61 7.32 -22.27
N LYS A 153 6.30 7.22 -23.42
CA LYS A 153 7.39 6.24 -23.76
C LYS A 153 8.35 5.86 -22.61
N GLY A 154 8.67 6.76 -21.69
CA GLY A 154 9.55 6.52 -20.55
C GLY A 154 8.98 5.63 -19.43
N VAL A 155 7.66 5.50 -19.32
CA VAL A 155 7.00 4.63 -18.33
C VAL A 155 7.07 3.18 -18.78
N ARG A 156 6.75 2.92 -20.06
CA ARG A 156 6.86 1.60 -20.69
C ARG A 156 8.26 1.01 -20.49
N ALA A 157 9.33 1.77 -20.78
CA ALA A 157 10.70 1.30 -20.60
C ALA A 157 11.05 0.92 -19.14
N ARG A 158 10.45 1.56 -18.13
CA ARG A 158 10.71 1.27 -16.71
C ARG A 158 9.86 0.11 -16.18
N LEU A 159 8.66 -0.08 -16.70
CA LEU A 159 7.79 -1.20 -16.36
C LEU A 159 8.32 -2.52 -16.92
N PHE A 160 8.87 -2.50 -18.14
CA PHE A 160 9.31 -3.71 -18.86
C PHE A 160 10.83 -3.94 -18.84
N LYS A 161 11.62 -3.09 -18.18
CA LYS A 161 13.04 -3.41 -17.91
C LYS A 161 13.07 -4.58 -16.92
N ARG A 162 13.26 -5.79 -17.45
CA ARG A 162 13.59 -7.01 -16.69
C ARG A 162 14.66 -6.67 -15.65
N THR A 163 14.38 -7.03 -14.40
CA THR A 163 15.39 -7.32 -13.38
C THR A 163 16.39 -8.31 -13.95
N ASN A 164 17.47 -7.79 -14.53
CA ASN A 164 18.71 -8.52 -14.72
C ASN A 164 19.70 -7.94 -13.71
N GLU A 165 19.64 -8.46 -12.50
CA GLU A 165 20.76 -8.57 -11.55
C GLU A 165 20.73 -10.00 -11.03
#